data_AF-A0A432U9A7-F1
#
_entry.id   AF-A0A432U9A7-F1
#
_cell.length_a   1.000
_cell.length_b   1.000
_cell.length_c   1.000
_cell.angle_alpha   90.00
_cell.angle_beta   90.00
_cell.angle_gamma   90.00
#
_symmetry.space_group_name_H-M   'P 1'
#
loop_
_entity.id
_entity.type
_entity.pdbx_description
1 polymer ?
#
loop_
_entity_poly.entity_id
_entity_poly.type
_entity_poly.pdbx_seq_one_letter_code
_entity_poly.pdbx_strand_id
1 'polypeptide(L)'
;MSHIVLINGKKQTKLSVFNRLTQFGDGLFETCLVKEGRLLLWDKHFSRLEKGRVQLKINPISEKQWLKDIAKALSIAKLNQAVVKVMLSRGESKRGYGFEADIEPTRIIIVSAVPKKMLSQYTLTTCQSGYATNQLLSNIKHCNRLEQILARADMHSDECIMLDDNGYVISVTQGNIFALKSGVLLTPGLDKCGIEGTRRSTVLKIADDLGFQVNVGAITLQELYECDEVFITNSVIGIKPITKINDKVFAQQQATQEIAHAFNHYVSKRKNAVLLKPKKPYFKVLLASITALILAWAYWANMIKTVESFVYQLPKGANITSTAEDLKRYGLIHSSYFVVSAAKVLGLESQLKSGHYDIYPNMGVIELLGNFSSAKVANRNITLIEGETVSHYYQQLLNTKSLKSSGSLDETMHLTGIKKPYEGYFWPDTYQINYGDSVASVFKRAHQMMQEKLGIEWQGRDKALNLKNADEALVLASLIEKETAHNEEKSKIAGVFMRRLKKGMRLQTDPSVVYALGSRYKGSLSKQDLKFNSPYNTYRHKGLPPTAIGSVGQASLRAAMHPASGDTLYFVAKKDGSHAFAKTYKQHRLNIKKYLK
;
A
#
# COMPACT_ATOMS: atom_id res chain seq x y z
N MET A 1 -2.22 -7.63 -35.02
CA MET A 1 -2.70 -6.35 -34.43
C MET A 1 -3.92 -5.92 -35.23
N SER A 2 -5.05 -5.60 -34.58
CA SER A 2 -6.27 -5.24 -35.30
C SER A 2 -6.09 -3.90 -36.03
N HIS A 3 -6.04 -3.91 -37.36
CA HIS A 3 -6.18 -2.71 -38.16
C HIS A 3 -7.50 -2.02 -37.80
N ILE A 4 -7.51 -0.69 -37.63
CA ILE A 4 -8.75 0.06 -37.47
C ILE A 4 -9.20 0.51 -38.84
N VAL A 5 -10.38 0.04 -39.26
CA VAL A 5 -10.99 0.42 -40.53
C VAL A 5 -12.26 1.22 -40.27
N LEU A 6 -12.35 2.39 -40.88
CA LEU A 6 -13.59 3.16 -40.99
C LEU A 6 -14.02 3.20 -42.45
N ILE A 7 -15.29 2.88 -42.72
CA ILE A 7 -15.92 3.08 -44.03
C ILE A 7 -17.07 4.07 -43.82
N ASN A 8 -17.04 5.19 -44.55
CA ASN A 8 -17.95 6.33 -44.40
C ASN A 8 -18.08 6.80 -42.94
N GLY A 9 -16.96 6.82 -42.22
CA GLY A 9 -16.88 7.26 -40.82
C GLY A 9 -17.40 6.24 -39.78
N LYS A 10 -17.92 5.09 -40.21
CA LYS A 10 -18.38 3.99 -39.33
C LYS A 10 -17.29 2.91 -39.23
N LYS A 11 -17.07 2.35 -38.04
CA LYS A 11 -16.09 1.28 -37.84
C LYS A 11 -16.64 -0.03 -38.40
N GLN A 12 -16.05 -0.50 -39.50
CA GLN A 12 -16.45 -1.72 -40.19
C GLN A 12 -15.34 -2.16 -41.15
N THR A 13 -15.32 -3.45 -41.49
CA THR A 13 -14.29 -4.06 -42.35
C THR A 13 -14.85 -4.65 -43.64
N LYS A 14 -16.18 -4.67 -43.79
CA LYS A 14 -16.87 -5.21 -44.98
C LYS A 14 -17.26 -4.07 -45.90
N LEU A 15 -16.93 -4.21 -47.18
CA LEU A 15 -17.36 -3.32 -48.25
C LEU A 15 -18.36 -4.07 -49.13
N SER A 16 -19.37 -3.38 -49.65
CA SER A 16 -20.34 -3.96 -50.59
C SER A 16 -19.64 -4.53 -51.83
N VAL A 17 -20.09 -5.68 -52.32
CA VAL A 17 -19.63 -6.26 -53.60
C VAL A 17 -20.08 -5.44 -54.81
N PHE A 18 -21.09 -4.57 -54.63
CA PHE A 18 -21.53 -3.59 -55.62
C PHE A 18 -20.74 -2.29 -55.58
N ASN A 19 -19.79 -2.16 -54.64
CA ASN A 19 -18.88 -1.04 -54.66
C ASN A 19 -17.94 -1.16 -55.86
N ARG A 20 -17.85 -0.10 -56.66
CA ARG A 20 -17.07 -0.08 -57.90
C ARG A 20 -15.57 -0.26 -57.68
N LEU A 21 -15.08 0.02 -56.47
CA LEU A 21 -13.71 -0.30 -56.08
C LEU A 21 -13.45 -1.81 -56.15
N THR A 22 -14.41 -2.63 -55.68
CA THR A 22 -14.32 -4.09 -55.69
C THR A 22 -14.41 -4.65 -57.11
N GLN A 23 -15.25 -4.05 -57.95
CA GLN A 23 -15.53 -4.55 -59.29
C GLN A 23 -14.48 -4.14 -60.33
N PHE A 24 -13.98 -2.90 -60.24
CA PHE A 24 -13.21 -2.28 -61.33
C PHE A 24 -11.95 -1.54 -60.87
N GLY A 25 -11.64 -1.56 -59.57
CA GLY A 25 -10.57 -0.69 -59.04
C GLY A 25 -10.86 0.81 -59.21
N ASP A 26 -12.13 1.19 -59.37
CA ASP A 26 -12.59 2.56 -59.66
C ASP A 26 -12.50 3.44 -58.40
N GLY A 27 -11.29 3.91 -58.14
CA GLY A 27 -10.97 4.70 -56.99
C GLY A 27 -9.50 5.11 -56.91
N LEU A 28 -9.19 5.81 -55.83
CA LEU A 28 -7.89 6.39 -55.52
C LEU A 28 -7.49 5.99 -54.11
N PHE A 29 -6.20 6.06 -53.82
CA PHE A 29 -5.73 5.91 -52.45
C PHE A 29 -4.50 6.75 -52.14
N GLU A 30 -4.36 7.07 -50.85
CA GLU A 30 -3.21 7.70 -50.26
C GLU A 30 -2.68 6.83 -49.12
N THR A 31 -1.40 6.96 -48.81
CA THR A 31 -0.76 6.30 -47.67
C THR A 31 0.10 7.31 -46.96
N CYS A 32 -0.42 7.79 -45.84
CA CYS A 32 0.09 8.92 -45.11
C CYS A 32 0.78 8.44 -43.82
N LEU A 33 1.81 9.17 -43.40
CA LEU A 33 2.49 8.91 -42.13
C LEU A 33 1.97 9.89 -41.07
N VAL A 34 1.61 9.36 -39.91
CA VAL A 34 1.30 10.13 -38.71
C VAL A 34 2.46 9.98 -37.74
N LYS A 35 3.00 11.10 -37.27
CA LYS A 35 4.05 11.16 -36.24
C LYS A 35 3.62 12.15 -35.17
N GLU A 36 3.64 11.73 -33.90
CA GLU A 36 3.27 12.58 -32.75
C GLU A 36 1.86 13.18 -32.89
N GLY A 37 0.92 12.40 -33.44
CA GLY A 37 -0.46 12.84 -33.67
C GLY A 37 -0.63 13.87 -34.80
N ARG A 38 0.43 14.13 -35.60
CA ARG A 38 0.41 15.03 -36.76
C ARG A 38 0.45 14.24 -38.06
N LEU A 39 -0.45 14.54 -39.00
CA LEU A 39 -0.46 13.96 -40.34
C LEU A 39 0.57 14.69 -41.22
N LEU A 40 1.63 14.01 -41.61
CA LEU A 40 2.74 14.61 -42.36
C LEU A 40 2.37 14.84 -43.82
N LEU A 41 2.75 16.01 -44.36
CA LEU A 41 2.51 16.41 -45.77
C LEU A 41 1.04 16.25 -46.20
N TRP A 42 0.11 16.46 -45.26
CA TRP A 42 -1.32 16.21 -45.47
C TRP A 42 -1.86 16.98 -46.68
N ASP A 43 -1.40 18.21 -46.89
CA ASP A 43 -1.83 19.09 -47.98
C ASP A 43 -1.42 18.52 -49.34
N LYS A 44 -0.21 17.95 -49.43
CA LYS A 44 0.27 17.27 -50.64
C LYS A 44 -0.51 15.99 -50.93
N HIS A 45 -0.81 15.21 -49.90
CA HIS A 45 -1.62 13.99 -50.03
C HIS A 45 -3.02 14.30 -50.55
N PHE A 46 -3.69 15.31 -50.00
CA PHE A 46 -5.04 15.66 -50.44
C PHE A 46 -5.07 16.39 -51.78
N SER A 47 -4.06 17.20 -52.10
CA SER A 47 -3.92 17.79 -53.44
C SER A 47 -3.79 16.71 -54.53
N ARG A 48 -3.01 15.65 -54.29
CA ARG A 48 -2.92 14.53 -55.25
C ARG A 48 -4.19 13.71 -55.33
N LEU A 49 -4.83 13.45 -54.18
CA LEU A 49 -6.13 12.77 -54.15
C LEU A 49 -7.17 13.56 -54.96
N GLU A 50 -7.17 14.89 -54.83
CA GLU A 50 -8.06 15.78 -55.58
C GLU A 50 -7.76 15.80 -57.08
N LYS A 51 -6.47 15.84 -57.48
CA LYS A 51 -6.05 15.69 -58.88
C LYS A 51 -6.62 14.39 -59.49
N GLY A 52 -6.43 13.27 -58.80
CA GLY A 52 -6.99 11.98 -59.22
C GLY A 52 -8.51 11.97 -59.26
N ARG A 53 -9.16 12.64 -58.31
CA ARG A 53 -10.63 12.71 -58.23
C ARG A 53 -11.18 13.43 -59.45
N VAL A 54 -10.62 14.58 -59.81
CA VAL A 54 -10.99 15.35 -61.01
C VAL A 54 -10.79 14.50 -62.26
N GLN A 55 -9.64 13.86 -62.39
CA GLN A 55 -9.27 13.03 -63.55
C GLN A 55 -10.20 11.81 -63.73
N LEU A 56 -10.58 11.15 -62.62
CA LEU A 56 -11.54 10.04 -62.63
C LEU A 56 -13.00 10.49 -62.54
N LYS A 57 -13.28 11.80 -62.48
CA LYS A 57 -14.63 12.36 -62.34
C LYS A 57 -15.42 11.78 -61.15
N ILE A 58 -14.77 11.56 -60.00
CA ILE A 58 -15.43 11.07 -58.77
C ILE A 58 -16.01 12.28 -58.02
N ASN A 59 -17.17 12.15 -57.38
CA ASN A 59 -17.78 13.25 -56.63
C ASN A 59 -16.88 13.74 -55.46
N PRO A 60 -16.91 15.05 -55.12
CA PRO A 60 -15.99 15.66 -54.16
C PRO A 60 -16.27 15.25 -52.72
N ILE A 61 -15.20 15.19 -51.92
CA ILE A 61 -15.26 15.03 -50.46
C ILE A 61 -14.49 16.18 -49.83
N SER A 62 -15.10 16.88 -48.89
CA SER A 62 -14.42 17.98 -48.19
C SER A 62 -13.22 17.46 -47.40
N GLU A 63 -12.13 18.23 -47.43
CA GLU A 63 -10.93 17.99 -46.63
C GLU A 63 -11.24 17.84 -45.14
N LYS A 64 -12.13 18.68 -44.60
CA LYS A 64 -12.57 18.62 -43.21
C LYS A 64 -13.15 17.24 -42.86
N GLN A 65 -13.87 16.62 -43.79
CA GLN A 65 -14.41 15.28 -43.60
C GLN A 65 -13.30 14.22 -43.56
N TRP A 66 -12.29 14.32 -44.41
CA TRP A 66 -11.12 13.43 -44.34
C TRP A 66 -10.39 13.53 -43.01
N LEU A 67 -10.06 14.75 -42.57
CA LEU A 67 -9.38 14.97 -41.30
C LEU A 67 -10.19 14.44 -40.11
N LYS A 68 -11.52 14.62 -40.13
CA LYS A 68 -12.44 14.08 -39.12
C LYS A 68 -12.40 12.54 -39.08
N ASP A 69 -12.50 11.88 -40.23
CA ASP A 69 -12.48 10.42 -40.31
C ASP A 69 -11.13 9.84 -39.88
N ILE A 70 -10.00 10.48 -40.25
CA ILE A 70 -8.66 10.07 -39.82
C ILE A 70 -8.48 10.27 -38.30
N ALA A 71 -8.85 11.43 -37.75
CA ALA A 71 -8.74 11.70 -36.32
C ALA A 71 -9.58 10.71 -35.49
N LYS A 72 -10.79 10.39 -35.96
CA LYS A 72 -11.65 9.36 -35.34
C LYS A 72 -10.97 7.99 -35.37
N ALA A 73 -10.41 7.58 -36.50
CA ALA A 73 -9.74 6.28 -36.63
C ALA A 73 -8.49 6.19 -35.73
N LEU A 74 -7.66 7.24 -35.67
CA LEU A 74 -6.48 7.30 -34.81
C LEU A 74 -6.84 7.26 -33.32
N SER A 75 -7.90 7.98 -32.91
CA SER A 75 -8.40 7.95 -31.53
C SER A 75 -8.82 6.55 -31.10
N ILE A 76 -9.54 5.83 -31.98
CA ILE A 76 -9.93 4.43 -31.75
C ILE A 76 -8.70 3.51 -31.69
N ALA A 77 -7.72 3.72 -32.59
CA ALA A 77 -6.49 2.92 -32.64
C ALA A 77 -5.56 3.15 -31.44
N LYS A 78 -5.71 4.29 -30.74
CA LYS A 78 -4.83 4.72 -29.64
C LYS A 78 -3.35 4.80 -30.06
N LEU A 79 -3.08 5.14 -31.33
CA LEU A 79 -1.75 5.26 -31.89
C LEU A 79 -1.34 6.73 -32.04
N ASN A 80 -0.18 7.08 -31.50
CA ASN A 80 0.50 8.37 -31.69
C ASN A 80 1.26 8.40 -33.03
N GLN A 81 1.82 7.26 -33.43
CA GLN A 81 2.51 7.06 -34.71
C GLN A 81 1.80 5.96 -35.48
N ALA A 82 1.46 6.22 -36.73
CA ALA A 82 0.68 5.27 -37.55
C ALA A 82 0.90 5.50 -39.04
N VAL A 83 0.65 4.45 -39.82
CA VAL A 83 0.40 4.55 -41.26
C VAL A 83 -1.10 4.60 -41.47
N VAL A 84 -1.56 5.65 -42.16
CA VAL A 84 -2.97 5.88 -42.47
C VAL A 84 -3.15 5.71 -43.97
N LYS A 85 -3.85 4.66 -44.39
CA LYS A 85 -4.29 4.49 -45.78
C LYS A 85 -5.67 5.13 -45.94
N VAL A 86 -5.77 6.09 -46.84
CA VAL A 86 -7.02 6.76 -47.22
C VAL A 86 -7.42 6.21 -48.58
N MET A 87 -8.65 5.79 -48.78
CA MET A 87 -9.14 5.36 -50.09
C MET A 87 -10.46 6.05 -50.40
N LEU A 88 -10.61 6.44 -51.66
CA LEU A 88 -11.80 7.05 -52.22
C LEU A 88 -12.26 6.18 -53.39
N SER A 89 -13.46 5.62 -53.27
CA SER A 89 -14.13 4.91 -54.37
C SER A 89 -15.22 5.80 -54.96
N ARG A 90 -15.55 5.61 -56.25
CA ARG A 90 -16.73 6.26 -56.85
C ARG A 90 -18.00 5.96 -56.07
N GLY A 91 -18.10 4.78 -55.45
CA GLY A 91 -19.25 4.38 -54.65
C GLY A 91 -19.87 3.08 -55.14
N GLU A 92 -21.14 2.88 -54.83
CA GLU A 92 -21.91 1.72 -55.29
C GLU A 92 -22.61 2.03 -56.60
N SER A 93 -22.63 1.09 -57.54
CA SER A 93 -23.43 1.21 -58.76
C SER A 93 -24.04 -0.13 -59.15
N LYS A 94 -24.96 -0.08 -60.11
CA LYS A 94 -25.46 -1.26 -60.81
C LYS A 94 -24.38 -1.82 -61.75
N ARG A 95 -24.74 -2.82 -62.57
CA ARG A 95 -23.84 -3.53 -63.48
C ARG A 95 -23.30 -2.64 -64.60
N GLY A 96 -22.12 -2.98 -65.10
CA GLY A 96 -21.50 -2.35 -66.26
C GLY A 96 -20.56 -1.19 -65.92
N TYR A 97 -19.92 -0.63 -66.96
CA TYR A 97 -18.92 0.42 -66.79
C TYR A 97 -19.52 1.82 -66.63
N GLY A 98 -20.72 2.06 -67.17
CA GLY A 98 -21.46 3.31 -67.00
C GLY A 98 -21.84 3.58 -65.54
N PHE A 99 -22.06 4.84 -65.21
CA PHE A 99 -22.44 5.26 -63.86
C PHE A 99 -23.26 6.55 -63.88
N GLU A 100 -24.15 6.69 -62.91
CA GLU A 100 -24.94 7.91 -62.68
C GLU A 100 -24.06 9.01 -62.08
N ALA A 101 -24.41 10.27 -62.34
CA ALA A 101 -23.62 11.42 -61.87
C ALA A 101 -23.71 11.64 -60.35
N ASP A 102 -24.77 11.16 -59.70
CA ASP A 102 -25.09 11.42 -58.29
C ASP A 102 -24.56 10.35 -57.32
N ILE A 103 -23.75 9.39 -57.80
CA ILE A 103 -23.20 8.34 -56.92
C ILE A 103 -22.42 8.96 -55.76
N GLU A 104 -22.80 8.57 -54.54
CA GLU A 104 -22.08 8.97 -53.34
C GLU A 104 -20.72 8.23 -53.22
N PRO A 105 -19.59 8.96 -53.12
CA PRO A 105 -18.29 8.35 -52.97
C PRO A 105 -18.15 7.60 -51.64
N THR A 106 -17.50 6.44 -51.69
CA THR A 106 -17.16 5.69 -50.48
C THR A 106 -15.77 6.06 -49.97
N ARG A 107 -15.71 6.50 -48.72
CA ARG A 107 -14.48 6.86 -48.01
C ARG A 107 -14.03 5.72 -47.11
N ILE A 108 -12.77 5.31 -47.24
CA ILE A 108 -12.21 4.23 -46.43
C ILE A 108 -10.93 4.73 -45.75
N ILE A 109 -10.85 4.63 -44.42
CA ILE A 109 -9.67 4.94 -43.63
C ILE A 109 -9.19 3.67 -42.96
N ILE A 110 -7.93 3.30 -43.19
CA ILE A 110 -7.28 2.16 -42.54
C ILE A 110 -6.08 2.68 -41.74
N VAL A 111 -6.09 2.47 -40.44
CA VAL A 111 -5.00 2.83 -39.53
C VAL A 111 -4.24 1.58 -39.11
N SER A 112 -2.92 1.62 -39.31
CA SER A 112 -1.99 0.54 -38.98
C SER A 112 -0.78 1.08 -38.23
N ALA A 113 -0.12 0.23 -37.45
CA ALA A 113 1.16 0.59 -36.83
C ALA A 113 2.23 0.87 -37.90
N VAL A 114 3.17 1.77 -37.59
CA VAL A 114 4.36 1.97 -38.42
C VAL A 114 5.21 0.68 -38.36
N PRO A 115 5.77 0.19 -39.49
CA PRO A 115 6.67 -0.96 -39.49
C PRO A 115 7.82 -0.78 -38.48
N LYS A 116 8.05 -1.79 -37.62
CA LYS A 116 9.04 -1.71 -36.53
C LYS A 116 10.49 -1.65 -37.03
N LYS A 117 10.77 -2.24 -38.19
CA LYS A 117 12.10 -2.28 -38.81
C LYS A 117 11.99 -1.67 -40.20
N MET A 118 12.71 -0.58 -40.44
CA MET A 118 12.90 0.00 -41.77
C MET A 118 14.38 -0.09 -42.10
N LEU A 119 14.72 -0.55 -43.31
CA LEU A 119 16.10 -0.65 -43.74
C LEU A 119 16.72 0.76 -43.84
N SER A 120 18.00 0.86 -43.56
CA SER A 120 18.77 2.10 -43.75
C SER A 120 19.12 2.31 -45.22
N GLN A 121 19.36 1.22 -45.95
CA GLN A 121 19.78 1.16 -47.35
C GLN A 121 19.01 0.05 -48.06
N TYR A 122 18.86 0.16 -49.38
CA TYR A 122 18.07 -0.78 -50.19
C TYR A 122 18.87 -1.29 -51.39
N THR A 123 18.53 -2.49 -51.83
CA THR A 123 19.01 -3.09 -53.09
C THR A 123 17.87 -3.19 -54.10
N LEU A 124 18.18 -3.00 -55.38
CA LEU A 124 17.22 -3.06 -56.48
C LEU A 124 17.58 -4.16 -57.50
N THR A 125 16.56 -4.73 -58.12
CA THR A 125 16.65 -5.47 -59.38
C THR A 125 15.73 -4.84 -60.42
N THR A 126 15.88 -5.19 -61.69
CA THR A 126 14.92 -4.78 -62.73
C THR A 126 13.75 -5.77 -62.77
N CYS A 127 12.52 -5.28 -62.87
CA CYS A 127 11.34 -6.13 -62.92
C CYS A 127 11.08 -6.60 -64.35
N GLN A 128 10.56 -7.81 -64.51
CA GLN A 128 10.10 -8.31 -65.82
C GLN A 128 8.82 -7.60 -66.28
N SER A 129 7.94 -7.24 -65.34
CA SER A 129 6.73 -6.46 -65.62
C SER A 129 6.88 -4.99 -65.20
N GLY A 130 6.37 -4.09 -66.03
CA GLY A 130 6.45 -2.63 -65.84
C GLY A 130 5.08 -1.94 -65.88
N TYR A 131 5.08 -0.69 -66.33
CA TYR A 131 3.89 0.11 -66.59
C TYR A 131 3.50 0.02 -68.05
N ALA A 132 2.20 -0.10 -68.31
CA ALA A 132 1.65 0.25 -69.61
C ALA A 132 1.49 1.78 -69.72
N THR A 133 1.76 2.33 -70.90
CA THR A 133 1.52 3.75 -71.15
C THR A 133 0.02 4.04 -71.13
N ASN A 134 -0.41 4.94 -70.24
CA ASN A 134 -1.79 5.45 -70.18
C ASN A 134 -1.81 6.85 -69.55
N GLN A 135 -1.78 7.86 -70.42
CA GLN A 135 -1.75 9.27 -69.99
C GLN A 135 -2.96 9.65 -69.12
N LEU A 136 -4.13 9.02 -69.37
CA LEU A 136 -5.37 9.27 -68.61
C LEU A 136 -5.32 8.72 -67.18
N LEU A 137 -4.34 7.89 -66.85
CA LEU A 137 -4.12 7.35 -65.50
C LEU A 137 -2.75 7.73 -64.92
N SER A 138 -1.91 8.41 -65.72
CA SER A 138 -0.61 8.92 -65.31
C SER A 138 -0.72 9.89 -64.13
N ASN A 139 0.35 10.00 -63.35
CA ASN A 139 0.53 10.91 -62.21
C ASN A 139 -0.39 10.67 -61.00
N ILE A 140 -1.50 9.94 -61.13
CA ILE A 140 -2.49 9.75 -60.07
C ILE A 140 -2.33 8.40 -59.36
N LYS A 141 -2.73 8.34 -58.09
CA LYS A 141 -2.60 7.12 -57.27
C LYS A 141 -3.91 6.33 -57.24
N HIS A 142 -4.30 5.82 -58.41
CA HIS A 142 -5.53 5.01 -58.59
C HIS A 142 -5.44 3.60 -58.01
N CYS A 143 -6.56 2.91 -57.83
CA CYS A 143 -6.61 1.58 -57.22
C CYS A 143 -6.32 0.41 -58.18
N ASN A 144 -6.29 0.63 -59.50
CA ASN A 144 -5.77 -0.36 -60.45
C ASN A 144 -4.25 -0.54 -60.28
N ARG A 145 -3.83 -1.47 -59.43
CA ARG A 145 -2.42 -1.67 -59.01
C ARG A 145 -1.88 -3.05 -59.38
N LEU A 146 -2.50 -3.75 -60.32
CA LEU A 146 -2.11 -5.11 -60.69
C LEU A 146 -0.69 -5.14 -61.27
N GLU A 147 -0.28 -4.13 -62.04
CA GLU A 147 1.10 -3.96 -62.53
C GLU A 147 2.13 -4.02 -61.38
N GLN A 148 1.86 -3.33 -60.27
CA GLN A 148 2.76 -3.34 -59.11
C GLN A 148 2.71 -4.67 -58.35
N ILE A 149 1.57 -5.37 -58.36
CA ILE A 149 1.45 -6.71 -57.77
C ILE A 149 2.30 -7.71 -58.57
N LEU A 150 2.19 -7.70 -59.90
CA LEU A 150 2.98 -8.55 -60.79
C LEU A 150 4.48 -8.26 -60.63
N ALA A 151 4.88 -6.99 -60.65
CA ALA A 151 6.28 -6.61 -60.48
C ALA A 151 6.88 -7.05 -59.13
N ARG A 152 6.05 -7.17 -58.09
CA ARG A 152 6.47 -7.65 -56.77
C ARG A 152 6.48 -9.16 -56.63
N ALA A 153 5.71 -9.88 -57.45
CA ALA A 153 5.67 -11.34 -57.41
C ALA A 153 7.04 -11.94 -57.79
N ASP A 154 7.76 -11.27 -58.69
CA ASP A 154 9.06 -11.71 -59.22
C ASP A 154 10.25 -10.96 -58.60
N MET A 155 10.08 -10.35 -57.42
CA MET A 155 11.10 -9.52 -56.78
C MET A 155 12.07 -10.35 -55.93
N HIS A 156 13.36 -10.20 -56.19
CA HIS A 156 14.44 -10.92 -55.48
C HIS A 156 15.32 -10.03 -54.58
N SER A 157 15.13 -8.71 -54.65
CA SER A 157 15.81 -7.68 -53.84
C SER A 157 14.83 -6.93 -52.92
N ASP A 158 15.30 -5.89 -52.23
CA ASP A 158 14.45 -5.12 -51.30
C ASP A 158 13.35 -4.31 -52.01
N GLU A 159 13.65 -3.81 -53.20
CA GLU A 159 12.71 -3.17 -54.14
C GLU A 159 13.07 -3.53 -55.58
N CYS A 160 12.22 -3.18 -56.56
CA CYS A 160 12.46 -3.51 -57.95
C CYS A 160 12.05 -2.37 -58.88
N ILE A 161 12.87 -2.12 -59.91
CA ILE A 161 12.72 -1.04 -60.89
C ILE A 161 11.66 -1.44 -61.92
N MET A 162 10.64 -0.60 -62.06
CA MET A 162 9.59 -0.74 -63.05
C MET A 162 9.88 0.17 -64.24
N LEU A 163 9.85 -0.41 -65.44
CA LEU A 163 10.03 0.28 -66.72
C LEU A 163 8.69 0.60 -67.38
N ASP A 164 8.67 1.47 -68.39
CA ASP A 164 7.54 1.57 -69.33
C ASP A 164 7.67 0.56 -70.49
N ASP A 165 6.71 0.61 -71.41
CA ASP A 165 6.67 -0.21 -72.64
C ASP A 165 7.82 0.08 -73.63
N ASN A 166 8.55 1.18 -73.44
CA ASN A 166 9.72 1.56 -74.25
C ASN A 166 11.05 1.25 -73.52
N GLY A 167 10.99 0.63 -72.33
CA GLY A 167 12.17 0.28 -71.53
C GLY A 167 12.78 1.43 -70.73
N TYR A 168 12.10 2.58 -70.61
CA TYR A 168 12.55 3.68 -69.75
C TYR A 168 12.19 3.43 -68.29
N VAL A 169 13.07 3.85 -67.39
CA VAL A 169 12.86 3.77 -65.93
C VAL A 169 11.73 4.71 -65.54
N ILE A 170 10.75 4.21 -64.78
CA ILE A 170 9.61 5.02 -64.30
C ILE A 170 9.61 5.17 -62.77
N SER A 171 9.75 4.05 -62.05
CA SER A 171 9.64 4.05 -60.60
C SER A 171 10.20 2.75 -60.01
N VAL A 172 10.06 2.57 -58.69
CA VAL A 172 10.14 1.24 -58.07
C VAL A 172 8.74 0.79 -57.64
N THR A 173 8.57 -0.50 -57.33
CA THR A 173 7.24 -1.09 -57.10
C THR A 173 6.36 -0.34 -56.09
N GLN A 174 6.97 0.31 -55.09
CA GLN A 174 6.27 1.16 -54.12
C GLN A 174 7.02 2.46 -53.79
N GLY A 175 7.51 3.18 -54.80
CA GLY A 175 8.16 4.48 -54.58
C GLY A 175 8.60 5.15 -55.88
N ASN A 176 9.06 6.39 -55.79
CA ASN A 176 9.74 7.05 -56.90
C ASN A 176 11.24 6.83 -56.79
N ILE A 177 11.92 6.88 -57.93
CA ILE A 177 13.38 6.74 -58.04
C ILE A 177 14.00 8.06 -58.50
N PHE A 178 15.19 8.33 -57.99
CA PHE A 178 16.04 9.47 -58.32
C PHE A 178 17.47 8.98 -58.48
N ALA A 179 18.23 9.66 -59.31
CA ALA A 179 19.65 9.39 -59.50
C ALA A 179 20.43 10.70 -59.60
N LEU A 180 21.69 10.69 -59.24
CA LEU A 180 22.60 11.82 -59.43
C LEU A 180 23.70 11.44 -60.39
N LYS A 181 23.95 12.30 -61.38
CA LYS A 181 25.06 12.17 -62.33
C LYS A 181 25.77 13.51 -62.44
N SER A 182 27.01 13.58 -61.96
CA SER A 182 27.86 14.79 -62.05
C SER A 182 27.18 16.06 -61.53
N GLY A 183 26.46 15.96 -60.40
CA GLY A 183 25.75 17.08 -59.77
C GLY A 183 24.36 17.40 -60.32
N VAL A 184 23.90 16.67 -61.36
CA VAL A 184 22.54 16.78 -61.89
C VAL A 184 21.65 15.71 -61.26
N LEU A 185 20.56 16.13 -60.60
CA LEU A 185 19.52 15.25 -60.07
C LEU A 185 18.55 14.85 -61.18
N LEU A 186 18.56 13.57 -61.54
CA LEU A 186 17.70 12.94 -62.52
C LEU A 186 16.48 12.29 -61.82
N THR A 187 15.30 12.42 -62.40
CA THR A 187 14.14 11.57 -62.06
C THR A 187 13.26 11.35 -63.29
N PRO A 188 12.59 10.19 -63.40
CA PRO A 188 11.71 9.92 -64.53
C PRO A 188 10.60 10.97 -64.72
N GLY A 189 10.32 11.28 -65.99
CA GLY A 189 9.07 11.90 -66.43
C GLY A 189 7.87 10.96 -66.18
N LEU A 190 6.72 11.53 -65.86
CA LEU A 190 5.51 10.77 -65.46
C LEU A 190 4.27 11.16 -66.28
N ASP A 191 4.46 11.79 -67.43
CA ASP A 191 3.40 12.22 -68.36
C ASP A 191 2.68 11.02 -69.00
N LYS A 192 3.39 9.91 -69.22
CA LYS A 192 2.84 8.69 -69.86
C LYS A 192 2.27 7.68 -68.88
N CYS A 193 2.93 7.47 -67.75
CA CYS A 193 2.56 6.47 -66.75
C CYS A 193 3.22 6.79 -65.39
N GLY A 194 3.04 5.90 -64.42
CA GLY A 194 3.61 6.08 -63.08
C GLY A 194 2.82 7.03 -62.17
N ILE A 195 3.35 7.26 -60.98
CA ILE A 195 2.66 7.97 -59.88
C ILE A 195 3.52 9.13 -59.41
N GLU A 196 2.94 10.32 -59.36
CA GLU A 196 3.62 11.51 -58.86
C GLU A 196 3.65 11.49 -57.32
N GLY A 197 4.75 11.03 -56.71
CA GLY A 197 4.94 10.98 -55.27
C GLY A 197 4.74 12.32 -54.56
N THR A 198 4.02 12.36 -53.43
CA THR A 198 3.96 13.56 -52.57
C THR A 198 5.35 13.96 -52.05
N ARG A 199 6.20 12.96 -51.77
CA ARG A 199 7.61 13.19 -51.46
C ARG A 199 8.42 13.59 -52.68
N ARG A 200 8.18 13.00 -53.87
CA ARG A 200 8.89 13.32 -55.12
C ARG A 200 8.84 14.82 -55.41
N SER A 201 7.65 15.43 -55.41
CA SER A 201 7.51 16.87 -55.68
C SER A 201 8.20 17.75 -54.62
N THR A 202 8.27 17.28 -53.38
CA THR A 202 8.99 17.99 -52.31
C THR A 202 10.51 17.81 -52.43
N VAL A 203 10.99 16.65 -52.86
CA VAL A 203 12.41 16.38 -53.13
C VAL A 203 12.91 17.27 -54.26
N LEU A 204 12.17 17.37 -55.36
CA LEU A 204 12.53 18.25 -56.49
C LEU A 204 12.70 19.70 -56.06
N LYS A 205 11.76 20.20 -55.24
CA LYS A 205 11.87 21.55 -54.68
C LYS A 205 13.12 21.71 -53.78
N ILE A 206 13.35 20.75 -52.88
CA ILE A 206 14.48 20.82 -51.95
C ILE A 206 15.81 20.72 -52.68
N ALA A 207 15.89 19.93 -53.74
CA ALA A 207 17.09 19.83 -54.56
C ALA A 207 17.41 21.17 -55.24
N ASP A 208 16.40 21.83 -55.80
CA ASP A 208 16.52 23.18 -56.36
C ASP A 208 16.95 24.21 -55.28
N ASP A 209 16.32 24.19 -54.10
CA ASP A 209 16.68 25.05 -52.96
C ASP A 209 18.14 24.81 -52.46
N LEU A 210 18.69 23.61 -52.68
CA LEU A 210 20.08 23.24 -52.35
C LEU A 210 21.06 23.52 -53.51
N GLY A 211 20.57 24.00 -54.66
CA GLY A 211 21.39 24.34 -55.82
C GLY A 211 21.72 23.19 -56.77
N PHE A 212 21.05 22.03 -56.65
CA PHE A 212 21.20 20.95 -57.63
C PHE A 212 20.51 21.33 -58.94
N GLN A 213 21.15 21.05 -60.08
CA GLN A 213 20.45 21.06 -61.36
C GLN A 213 19.48 19.88 -61.41
N VAL A 214 18.24 20.10 -61.83
CA VAL A 214 17.20 19.07 -61.86
C VAL A 214 16.78 18.78 -63.29
N ASN A 215 16.85 17.51 -63.69
CA ASN A 215 16.35 17.03 -64.98
C ASN A 215 15.23 16.00 -64.76
N VAL A 216 14.03 16.34 -65.23
CA VAL A 216 12.87 15.45 -65.24
C VAL A 216 12.64 14.99 -66.68
N GLY A 217 12.93 13.74 -66.96
CA GLY A 217 12.92 13.23 -68.34
C GLY A 217 12.98 11.71 -68.43
N ALA A 218 13.17 11.20 -69.64
CA ALA A 218 13.38 9.77 -69.87
C ALA A 218 14.76 9.37 -69.32
N ILE A 219 14.82 8.24 -68.60
CA ILE A 219 16.06 7.69 -68.05
C ILE A 219 16.16 6.24 -68.50
N THR A 220 17.26 5.86 -69.14
CA THR A 220 17.51 4.46 -69.51
C THR A 220 18.15 3.70 -68.34
N LEU A 221 18.04 2.37 -68.33
CA LEU A 221 18.76 1.56 -67.34
C LEU A 221 20.27 1.76 -67.40
N GLN A 222 20.82 1.92 -68.62
CA GLN A 222 22.24 2.18 -68.82
C GLN A 222 22.67 3.50 -68.17
N GLU A 223 21.91 4.57 -68.39
CA GLU A 223 22.16 5.88 -67.77
C GLU A 223 22.08 5.79 -66.24
N LEU A 224 21.13 5.02 -65.70
CA LEU A 224 20.99 4.80 -64.27
C LEU A 224 22.22 4.08 -63.66
N TYR A 225 22.84 3.15 -64.38
CA TYR A 225 24.08 2.47 -63.94
C TYR A 225 25.33 3.36 -63.97
N GLU A 226 25.30 4.42 -64.77
CA GLU A 226 26.38 5.41 -64.88
C GLU A 226 26.26 6.54 -63.87
N CYS A 227 25.18 6.59 -63.08
CA CYS A 227 24.99 7.58 -62.04
C CYS A 227 25.90 7.33 -60.83
N ASP A 228 26.25 8.41 -60.13
CA ASP A 228 27.08 8.42 -58.92
C ASP A 228 26.30 7.88 -57.71
N GLU A 229 25.04 8.32 -57.58
CA GLU A 229 24.13 7.93 -56.50
C GLU A 229 22.75 7.59 -57.05
N VAL A 230 22.06 6.65 -56.42
CA VAL A 230 20.64 6.37 -56.67
C VAL A 230 19.90 6.29 -55.35
N PHE A 231 18.69 6.84 -55.29
CA PHE A 231 17.84 6.72 -54.11
C PHE A 231 16.37 6.56 -54.48
N ILE A 232 15.61 5.96 -53.57
CA ILE A 232 14.17 5.80 -53.68
C ILE A 232 13.44 6.58 -52.59
N THR A 233 12.20 6.95 -52.86
CA THR A 233 11.39 7.67 -51.87
C THR A 233 9.92 7.30 -51.90
N ASN A 234 9.32 7.16 -50.71
CA ASN A 234 7.87 7.12 -50.52
C ASN A 234 7.47 7.70 -49.14
N SER A 235 6.17 7.91 -48.93
CA SER A 235 5.63 8.53 -47.72
C SER A 235 6.02 7.83 -46.40
N VAL A 236 6.22 6.51 -46.42
CA VAL A 236 6.44 5.69 -45.23
C VAL A 236 7.94 5.49 -44.95
N ILE A 237 8.71 4.99 -45.92
CA ILE A 237 10.13 4.68 -45.73
C ILE A 237 11.02 5.92 -45.72
N GLY A 238 10.54 7.04 -46.28
CA GLY A 238 11.34 8.25 -46.44
C GLY A 238 12.22 8.21 -47.68
N ILE A 239 13.36 8.90 -47.62
CA ILE A 239 14.40 8.89 -48.66
C ILE A 239 15.42 7.83 -48.28
N LYS A 240 15.70 6.90 -49.20
CA LYS A 240 16.56 5.75 -48.95
C LYS A 240 17.59 5.56 -50.05
N PRO A 241 18.89 5.55 -49.72
CA PRO A 241 19.94 5.30 -50.69
C PRO A 241 19.88 3.85 -51.19
N ILE A 242 20.26 3.68 -52.45
CA ILE A 242 20.45 2.39 -53.09
C ILE A 242 21.93 2.06 -53.08
N THR A 243 22.28 0.87 -52.60
CA THR A 243 23.66 0.39 -52.57
C THR A 243 24.00 -0.52 -53.75
N LYS A 244 22.99 -1.13 -54.36
CA LYS A 244 23.18 -2.09 -55.45
C LYS A 244 21.96 -2.12 -56.36
N ILE A 245 22.18 -2.13 -57.68
CA ILE A 245 21.17 -2.40 -58.71
C ILE A 245 21.68 -3.53 -59.60
N ASN A 246 20.99 -4.68 -59.61
CA ASN A 246 21.49 -5.91 -60.22
C ASN A 246 22.94 -6.17 -59.76
N ASP A 247 23.94 -6.17 -60.64
CA ASP A 247 25.36 -6.37 -60.26
C ASP A 247 26.13 -5.07 -59.98
N LYS A 248 25.56 -3.91 -60.31
CA LYS A 248 26.21 -2.60 -60.11
C LYS A 248 26.10 -2.14 -58.66
N VAL A 249 27.23 -1.82 -58.05
CA VAL A 249 27.32 -1.26 -56.69
C VAL A 249 27.49 0.26 -56.72
N PHE A 250 26.82 0.94 -55.80
CA PHE A 250 26.85 2.39 -55.60
C PHE A 250 27.46 2.69 -54.23
N ALA A 251 28.65 3.29 -54.21
CA ALA A 251 29.39 3.59 -52.98
C ALA A 251 29.12 5.00 -52.43
N GLN A 252 28.69 5.94 -53.29
CA GLN A 252 28.42 7.33 -52.91
C GLN A 252 26.98 7.50 -52.41
N GLN A 253 26.80 8.30 -51.36
CA GLN A 253 25.49 8.57 -50.74
C GLN A 253 25.41 10.00 -50.14
N GLN A 254 26.39 10.85 -50.41
CA GLN A 254 26.53 12.15 -49.75
C GLN A 254 25.38 13.09 -50.14
N ALA A 255 25.09 13.22 -51.44
CA ALA A 255 24.01 14.08 -51.92
C ALA A 255 22.64 13.54 -51.48
N THR A 256 22.45 12.22 -51.50
CA THR A 256 21.25 11.56 -50.99
C THR A 256 21.02 11.88 -49.51
N GLN A 257 22.07 11.81 -48.69
CA GLN A 257 21.99 12.13 -47.26
C GLN A 257 21.70 13.62 -47.03
N GLU A 258 22.31 14.51 -47.81
CA GLU A 258 22.06 15.95 -47.75
C GLU A 258 20.58 16.27 -48.06
N ILE A 259 20.06 15.75 -49.17
CA ILE A 259 18.65 15.89 -49.56
C ILE A 259 17.74 15.29 -48.48
N ALA A 260 18.08 14.12 -47.93
CA ALA A 260 17.31 13.49 -46.85
C ALA A 260 17.27 14.32 -45.57
N HIS A 261 18.40 14.92 -45.18
CA HIS A 261 18.50 15.79 -44.02
C HIS A 261 17.67 17.07 -44.22
N ALA A 262 17.83 17.74 -45.36
CA ALA A 262 17.05 18.92 -45.72
C ALA A 262 15.55 18.62 -45.78
N PHE A 263 15.16 17.46 -46.32
CA PHE A 263 13.77 16.99 -46.32
C PHE A 263 13.20 16.82 -44.92
N ASN A 264 13.92 16.14 -44.03
CA ASN A 264 13.46 15.92 -42.66
C ASN A 264 13.32 17.26 -41.90
N HIS A 265 14.26 18.19 -42.12
CA HIS A 265 14.21 19.54 -41.58
C HIS A 265 12.97 20.30 -42.09
N TYR A 266 12.74 20.28 -43.41
CA TYR A 266 11.58 20.90 -44.05
C TYR A 266 10.26 20.38 -43.47
N VAL A 267 10.11 19.06 -43.34
CA VAL A 267 8.90 18.44 -42.79
C VAL A 267 8.68 18.79 -41.32
N SER A 268 9.75 18.88 -40.52
CA SER A 268 9.64 19.24 -39.10
C SER A 268 9.18 20.69 -38.87
N LYS A 269 9.56 21.62 -39.75
CA LYS A 269 9.20 23.04 -39.67
C LYS A 269 7.83 23.35 -40.28
N ARG A 270 7.31 22.49 -41.16
CA ARG A 270 6.01 22.70 -41.82
C ARG A 270 4.86 22.62 -40.82
N LYS A 271 3.81 23.42 -41.04
CA LYS A 271 2.50 23.20 -40.44
C LYS A 271 1.93 21.86 -40.92
N ASN A 272 1.77 20.92 -39.99
CA ASN A 272 1.15 19.62 -40.23
C ASN A 272 -0.22 19.57 -39.53
N ALA A 273 -1.19 18.82 -40.06
CA ALA A 273 -2.52 18.74 -39.46
C ALA A 273 -2.44 18.03 -38.10
N VAL A 274 -2.82 18.73 -37.03
CA VAL A 274 -2.84 18.19 -35.66
C VAL A 274 -4.14 17.42 -35.46
N LEU A 275 -4.06 16.08 -35.48
CA LEU A 275 -5.23 15.19 -35.42
C LEU A 275 -5.55 14.73 -34.00
N LEU A 276 -4.51 14.65 -33.15
CA LEU A 276 -4.63 14.30 -31.74
C LEU A 276 -3.91 15.36 -30.92
N LYS A 277 -4.56 15.91 -29.89
CA LYS A 277 -3.87 16.79 -28.92
C LYS A 277 -2.82 15.96 -28.16
N PRO A 278 -1.58 16.44 -27.98
CA PRO A 278 -0.59 15.74 -27.20
C PRO A 278 -1.08 15.55 -25.75
N LYS A 279 -0.89 14.36 -25.19
CA LYS A 279 -1.14 14.14 -23.76
C LYS A 279 -0.13 14.97 -22.98
N LYS A 280 -0.57 16.05 -22.33
CA LYS A 280 0.30 16.90 -21.51
C LYS A 280 0.75 16.15 -20.24
N PRO A 281 2.06 16.00 -19.97
CA PRO A 281 2.55 15.26 -18.80
C PRO A 281 2.33 16.00 -17.47
N TYR A 282 2.07 17.30 -17.49
CA TYR A 282 1.92 18.16 -16.30
C TYR A 282 0.81 17.72 -15.33
N PHE A 283 -0.25 17.09 -15.82
CA PHE A 283 -1.35 16.64 -14.96
C PHE A 283 -0.91 15.53 -13.98
N LYS A 284 0.00 14.64 -14.41
CA LYS A 284 0.53 13.58 -13.55
C LYS A 284 1.47 14.13 -12.48
N VAL A 285 2.29 15.11 -12.84
CA VAL A 285 3.22 15.76 -11.90
C VAL A 285 2.45 16.55 -10.85
N LEU A 286 1.45 17.34 -11.26
CA LEU A 286 0.61 18.10 -10.33
C LEU A 286 -0.14 17.17 -9.36
N LEU A 287 -0.70 16.07 -9.86
CA LEU A 287 -1.38 15.10 -9.01
C LEU A 287 -0.42 14.45 -7.99
N ALA A 288 0.78 14.06 -8.43
CA ALA A 288 1.80 13.50 -7.54
C ALA A 288 2.23 14.49 -6.45
N SER A 289 2.40 15.77 -6.79
CA SER A 289 2.75 16.82 -5.82
C SER A 289 1.63 17.05 -4.80
N ILE A 290 0.37 17.09 -5.24
CA ILE A 290 -0.77 17.24 -4.34
C ILE A 290 -0.87 16.03 -3.39
N THR A 291 -0.71 14.81 -3.90
CA THR A 291 -0.69 13.60 -3.08
C THR A 291 0.44 13.64 -2.05
N ALA A 292 1.65 14.06 -2.44
CA ALA A 292 2.78 14.18 -1.51
C ALA A 292 2.51 15.20 -0.40
N LEU A 293 1.91 16.35 -0.73
CA LEU A 293 1.54 17.37 0.26
C LEU A 293 0.47 16.88 1.24
N ILE A 294 -0.53 16.15 0.76
CA ILE A 294 -1.57 15.56 1.61
C ILE A 294 -0.97 14.51 2.56
N LEU A 295 -0.08 13.66 2.07
CA LEU A 295 0.60 12.65 2.89
C LEU A 295 1.51 13.29 3.95
N ALA A 296 2.27 14.32 3.58
CA ALA A 296 3.12 15.05 4.53
C ALA A 296 2.29 15.74 5.62
N TRP A 297 1.17 16.38 5.25
CA TRP A 297 0.24 16.96 6.20
C TRP A 297 -0.40 15.92 7.12
N ALA A 298 -0.83 14.78 6.59
CA ALA A 298 -1.42 13.70 7.37
C ALA A 298 -0.42 13.09 8.37
N TYR A 299 0.84 12.90 7.96
CA TYR A 299 1.90 12.43 8.84
C TYR A 299 2.15 13.39 10.01
N TRP A 300 2.32 14.67 9.71
CA TRP A 300 2.49 15.71 10.73
C TRP A 300 1.27 15.84 11.65
N ALA A 301 0.06 15.77 11.09
CA ALA A 301 -1.17 15.89 11.86
C ALA A 301 -1.46 14.68 12.76
N ASN A 302 -0.92 13.50 12.42
CA ASN A 302 -1.04 12.29 13.21
C ASN A 302 -0.11 12.27 14.43
N MET A 303 0.91 13.12 14.51
CA MET A 303 1.82 13.14 15.66
C MET A 303 1.15 13.75 16.90
N ILE A 304 1.38 13.14 18.07
CA ILE A 304 1.03 13.75 19.36
C ILE A 304 2.17 14.65 19.86
N LYS A 305 1.81 15.83 20.35
CA LYS A 305 2.68 16.85 20.93
C LYS A 305 2.85 16.64 22.43
N THR A 306 3.54 15.57 22.83
CA THR A 306 3.94 15.42 24.23
C THR A 306 5.37 14.93 24.34
N VAL A 307 6.09 15.47 25.33
CA VAL A 307 7.47 15.09 25.66
C VAL A 307 7.48 14.13 26.86
N GLU A 308 6.45 14.20 27.71
CA GLU A 308 6.28 13.34 28.88
C GLU A 308 5.00 12.52 28.75
N SER A 309 4.97 11.37 29.43
CA SER A 309 3.74 10.56 29.49
C SER A 309 2.77 11.18 30.48
N PHE A 310 1.51 11.34 30.10
CA PHE A 310 0.46 11.81 31.00
C PHE A 310 -0.85 11.06 30.73
N VAL A 311 -1.75 11.12 31.70
CA VAL A 311 -3.04 10.42 31.67
C VAL A 311 -4.12 11.41 31.26
N TYR A 312 -4.71 11.20 30.09
CA TYR A 312 -5.83 12.00 29.59
C TYR A 312 -7.16 11.39 30.04
N GLN A 313 -8.04 12.22 30.59
CA GLN A 313 -9.40 11.80 30.96
C GLN A 313 -10.36 12.09 29.81
N LEU A 314 -10.94 11.05 29.22
CA LEU A 314 -12.03 11.16 28.27
C LEU A 314 -13.38 11.16 29.01
N PRO A 315 -14.13 12.28 29.03
CA PRO A 315 -15.37 12.39 29.80
C PRO A 315 -16.48 11.45 29.30
N LYS A 316 -17.40 11.10 30.20
CA LYS A 316 -18.59 10.32 29.84
C LYS A 316 -19.49 11.13 28.89
N GLY A 317 -19.89 10.52 27.76
CA GLY A 317 -20.74 11.16 26.76
C GLY A 317 -20.01 12.15 25.83
N ALA A 318 -18.68 12.21 25.86
CA ALA A 318 -17.90 13.02 24.93
C ALA A 318 -18.10 12.55 23.48
N ASN A 319 -18.21 13.49 22.55
CA ASN A 319 -18.22 13.21 21.10
C ASN A 319 -16.86 13.51 20.47
N ILE A 320 -16.64 13.06 19.23
CA ILE A 320 -15.34 13.21 18.59
C ILE A 320 -14.92 14.67 18.40
N THR A 321 -15.86 15.57 18.11
CA THR A 321 -15.58 17.00 17.93
C THR A 321 -15.13 17.63 19.23
N SER A 322 -15.86 17.42 20.32
CA SER A 322 -15.49 17.94 21.64
C SER A 322 -14.17 17.36 22.13
N THR A 323 -13.93 16.07 21.86
CA THR A 323 -12.67 15.40 22.21
C THR A 323 -11.49 16.00 21.43
N ALA A 324 -11.66 16.26 20.13
CA ALA A 324 -10.61 16.86 19.30
C ALA A 324 -10.30 18.32 19.69
N GLU A 325 -11.29 19.08 20.17
CA GLU A 325 -11.08 20.42 20.71
C GLU A 325 -10.37 20.38 22.06
N ASP A 326 -10.75 19.45 22.93
CA ASP A 326 -10.15 19.26 24.24
C ASP A 326 -8.67 18.83 24.13
N LEU A 327 -8.37 17.82 23.30
CA LEU A 327 -6.99 17.40 22.99
C LEU A 327 -6.14 18.56 22.44
N LYS A 328 -6.73 19.45 21.62
CA LYS A 328 -6.03 20.64 21.11
C LYS A 328 -5.78 21.66 22.23
N ARG A 329 -6.74 21.83 23.14
CA ARG A 329 -6.63 22.74 24.29
C ARG A 329 -5.52 22.31 25.25
N TYR A 330 -5.36 21.00 25.48
CA TYR A 330 -4.21 20.43 26.21
C TYR A 330 -2.89 20.49 25.42
N GLY A 331 -2.91 21.01 24.19
CA GLY A 331 -1.72 21.14 23.35
C GLY A 331 -1.23 19.83 22.75
N LEU A 332 -2.01 18.75 22.79
CA LEU A 332 -1.59 17.37 22.50
C LEU A 332 -1.58 17.01 21.03
N ILE A 333 -2.28 17.78 20.19
CA ILE A 333 -2.45 17.47 18.77
C ILE A 333 -2.11 18.67 17.90
N HIS A 334 -1.75 18.39 16.64
CA HIS A 334 -1.51 19.44 15.64
C HIS A 334 -2.81 19.96 15.00
N SER A 335 -3.82 19.09 14.85
CA SER A 335 -5.04 19.41 14.08
C SER A 335 -6.28 18.68 14.60
N SER A 336 -7.26 19.43 15.14
CA SER A 336 -8.58 18.88 15.50
C SER A 336 -9.33 18.35 14.27
N TYR A 337 -9.14 18.98 13.10
CA TYR A 337 -9.74 18.53 11.84
C TYR A 337 -9.24 17.13 11.46
N PHE A 338 -7.96 16.83 11.68
CA PHE A 338 -7.40 15.51 11.43
C PHE A 338 -8.01 14.46 12.36
N VAL A 339 -8.14 14.74 13.66
CA VAL A 339 -8.77 13.82 14.63
C VAL A 339 -10.20 13.46 14.20
N VAL A 340 -11.02 14.47 13.90
CA VAL A 340 -12.42 14.26 13.47
C VAL A 340 -12.49 13.49 12.15
N SER A 341 -11.64 13.84 11.17
CA SER A 341 -11.63 13.19 9.86
C SER A 341 -11.14 11.74 9.94
N ALA A 342 -10.08 11.49 10.72
CA ALA A 342 -9.53 10.16 10.94
C ALA A 342 -10.56 9.25 11.64
N ALA A 343 -11.22 9.73 12.68
CA ALA A 343 -12.27 8.98 13.36
C ALA A 343 -13.46 8.64 12.44
N LYS A 344 -13.85 9.55 11.54
CA LYS A 344 -14.87 9.31 10.51
C LYS A 344 -14.46 8.23 9.53
N VAL A 345 -13.25 8.34 8.95
CA VAL A 345 -12.72 7.38 7.97
C VAL A 345 -12.55 5.99 8.57
N LEU A 346 -12.19 5.91 9.85
CA LEU A 346 -12.02 4.64 10.58
C LEU A 346 -13.33 4.12 11.19
N GLY A 347 -14.45 4.87 11.11
CA GLY A 347 -15.73 4.47 11.69
C GLY A 347 -15.76 4.46 13.24
N LEU A 348 -14.90 5.24 13.89
CA LEU A 348 -14.71 5.26 15.35
C LEU A 348 -15.49 6.38 16.06
N GLU A 349 -16.18 7.25 15.33
CA GLU A 349 -16.82 8.46 15.86
C GLU A 349 -17.87 8.21 16.96
N SER A 350 -18.58 7.08 16.90
CA SER A 350 -19.61 6.67 17.85
C SER A 350 -19.13 5.63 18.87
N GLN A 351 -17.87 5.20 18.77
CA GLN A 351 -17.32 4.10 19.57
C GLN A 351 -16.48 4.57 20.76
N LEU A 352 -16.37 5.88 20.99
CA LEU A 352 -15.55 6.45 22.06
C LEU A 352 -16.00 5.95 23.44
N LYS A 353 -15.11 5.24 24.14
CA LYS A 353 -15.34 4.74 25.49
C LYS A 353 -14.72 5.70 26.51
N SER A 354 -15.53 6.24 27.42
CA SER A 354 -15.02 7.10 28.48
C SER A 354 -14.03 6.36 29.38
N GLY A 355 -12.96 7.02 29.81
CA GLY A 355 -11.91 6.41 30.62
C GLY A 355 -10.69 7.31 30.76
N HIS A 356 -9.67 6.81 31.45
CA HIS A 356 -8.37 7.45 31.55
C HIS A 356 -7.42 6.73 30.60
N TYR A 357 -6.73 7.45 29.73
CA TYR A 357 -5.90 6.89 28.68
C TYR A 357 -4.47 7.41 28.81
N ASP A 358 -3.50 6.51 28.74
CA ASP A 358 -2.10 6.88 28.68
C ASP A 358 -1.80 7.53 27.32
N ILE A 359 -1.20 8.71 27.34
CA ILE A 359 -0.66 9.38 26.16
C ILE A 359 0.84 9.55 26.39
N TYR A 360 1.64 8.95 25.52
CA TYR A 360 3.11 8.93 25.62
C TYR A 360 3.77 9.53 24.37
N PRO A 361 5.05 9.94 24.46
CA PRO A 361 5.80 10.44 23.31
C PRO A 361 5.79 9.45 22.15
N ASN A 362 5.71 9.98 20.92
CA ASN A 362 5.64 9.21 19.67
C ASN A 362 4.36 8.41 19.44
N MET A 363 3.35 8.50 20.31
CA MET A 363 2.01 7.96 20.02
C MET A 363 1.38 8.74 18.85
N GLY A 364 0.69 8.01 17.97
CA GLY A 364 -0.10 8.62 16.89
C GLY A 364 -1.54 8.92 17.32
N VAL A 365 -2.16 9.94 16.73
CA VAL A 365 -3.59 10.25 16.90
C VAL A 365 -4.46 9.04 16.52
N ILE A 366 -4.13 8.33 15.42
CA ILE A 366 -4.86 7.13 14.99
C ILE A 366 -4.81 6.03 16.07
N GLU A 367 -3.64 5.84 16.70
CA GLU A 367 -3.47 4.89 17.80
C GLU A 367 -4.30 5.31 19.02
N LEU A 368 -4.27 6.60 19.38
CA LEU A 368 -5.08 7.14 20.47
C LEU A 368 -6.58 6.93 20.25
N LEU A 369 -7.07 7.16 19.02
CA LEU A 369 -8.47 6.87 18.65
C LEU A 369 -8.79 5.37 18.77
N GLY A 370 -7.85 4.50 18.40
CA GLY A 370 -7.96 3.06 18.63
C GLY A 370 -8.06 2.70 20.12
N ASN A 371 -7.26 3.35 20.97
CA ASN A 371 -7.33 3.18 22.42
C ASN A 371 -8.69 3.61 22.97
N PHE A 372 -9.24 4.74 22.51
CA PHE A 372 -10.57 5.22 22.90
C PHE A 372 -11.69 4.26 22.48
N SER A 373 -11.63 3.66 21.30
CA SER A 373 -12.64 2.70 20.83
C SER A 373 -12.57 1.36 21.57
N SER A 374 -11.35 0.85 21.79
CA SER A 374 -11.11 -0.45 22.43
C SER A 374 -11.15 -0.43 23.96
N ALA A 375 -11.39 0.72 24.59
CA ALA A 375 -11.32 0.92 26.03
C ALA A 375 -9.97 0.49 26.65
N LYS A 376 -8.86 0.71 25.94
CA LYS A 376 -7.50 0.44 26.45
C LYS A 376 -7.09 1.52 27.46
N VAL A 377 -7.73 1.51 28.61
CA VAL A 377 -7.51 2.47 29.70
C VAL A 377 -6.15 2.28 30.36
N ALA A 378 -5.61 3.36 30.91
CA ALA A 378 -4.40 3.39 31.71
C ALA A 378 -4.56 2.46 32.91
N ASN A 379 -3.70 1.45 33.00
CA ASN A 379 -3.67 0.50 34.10
C ASN A 379 -2.31 0.51 34.81
N ARG A 380 -2.32 0.18 36.10
CA ARG A 380 -1.13 0.05 36.95
C ARG A 380 -1.28 -1.22 37.80
N ASN A 381 -0.16 -1.77 38.25
CA ASN A 381 -0.15 -2.92 39.15
C ASN A 381 0.14 -2.46 40.58
N ILE A 382 -0.63 -2.95 41.55
CA ILE A 382 -0.35 -2.78 42.97
C ILE A 382 -0.19 -4.16 43.59
N THR A 383 0.94 -4.40 44.24
CA THR A 383 1.21 -5.64 44.96
C THR A 383 0.90 -5.47 46.44
N LEU A 384 -0.06 -6.24 46.94
CA LEU A 384 -0.34 -6.42 48.35
C LEU A 384 0.51 -7.60 48.86
N ILE A 385 1.50 -7.34 49.70
CA ILE A 385 2.46 -8.35 50.16
C ILE A 385 1.96 -9.11 51.39
N GLU A 386 2.28 -10.40 51.45
CA GLU A 386 1.88 -11.31 52.53
C GLU A 386 2.35 -10.83 53.92
N GLY A 387 1.59 -11.15 54.96
CA GLY A 387 1.90 -10.80 56.33
C GLY A 387 1.53 -9.37 56.71
N GLU A 388 1.18 -8.48 55.79
CA GLU A 388 0.82 -7.10 56.15
C GLU A 388 -0.58 -6.98 56.76
N THR A 389 -0.77 -5.96 57.59
CA THR A 389 -2.07 -5.67 58.23
C THR A 389 -3.03 -4.97 57.27
N VAL A 390 -4.34 -5.06 57.52
CA VAL A 390 -5.33 -4.30 56.73
C VAL A 390 -5.06 -2.79 56.75
N SER A 391 -4.55 -2.26 57.87
CA SER A 391 -4.18 -0.85 57.99
C SER A 391 -3.02 -0.48 57.07
N HIS A 392 -2.01 -1.36 56.95
CA HIS A 392 -0.91 -1.18 56.00
C HIS A 392 -1.41 -1.13 54.56
N TYR A 393 -2.23 -2.11 54.15
CA TYR A 393 -2.84 -2.12 52.82
C TYR A 393 -3.66 -0.85 52.55
N TYR A 394 -4.41 -0.39 53.54
CA TYR A 394 -5.18 0.84 53.40
C TYR A 394 -4.28 2.05 53.11
N GLN A 395 -3.21 2.23 53.89
CA GLN A 395 -2.25 3.33 53.67
C GLN A 395 -1.51 3.21 52.34
N GLN A 396 -1.13 1.99 51.94
CA GLN A 396 -0.51 1.73 50.65
C GLN A 396 -1.42 2.15 49.48
N LEU A 397 -2.70 1.78 49.54
CA LEU A 397 -3.69 2.10 48.52
C LEU A 397 -4.04 3.60 48.52
N LEU A 398 -4.13 4.24 49.69
CA LEU A 398 -4.32 5.69 49.82
C LEU A 398 -3.21 6.49 49.14
N ASN A 399 -1.96 6.05 49.28
CA ASN A 399 -0.80 6.73 48.70
C ASN A 399 -0.65 6.49 47.20
N THR A 400 -1.50 5.67 46.59
CA THR A 400 -1.45 5.37 45.16
C THR A 400 -2.26 6.40 44.35
N LYS A 401 -1.56 7.31 43.67
CA LYS A 401 -2.15 8.41 42.87
C LYS A 401 -3.20 7.97 41.83
N SER A 402 -3.11 6.73 41.35
CA SER A 402 -4.03 6.18 40.35
C SER A 402 -5.38 5.75 40.93
N LEU A 403 -5.55 5.71 42.25
CA LEU A 403 -6.79 5.31 42.92
C LEU A 403 -7.54 6.52 43.48
N LYS A 404 -8.87 6.41 43.47
CA LYS A 404 -9.76 7.31 44.20
C LYS A 404 -9.98 6.78 45.61
N SER A 405 -9.73 7.64 46.59
CA SER A 405 -10.04 7.36 47.99
C SER A 405 -11.35 8.00 48.41
N SER A 406 -12.06 7.37 49.34
CA SER A 406 -13.25 7.90 49.99
C SER A 406 -13.14 7.64 51.49
N GLY A 407 -12.68 8.65 52.23
CA GLY A 407 -12.83 8.71 53.69
C GLY A 407 -11.90 7.81 54.49
N SER A 408 -12.45 7.16 55.51
CA SER A 408 -11.77 6.27 56.45
C SER A 408 -11.79 4.80 55.98
N LEU A 409 -11.00 3.94 56.65
CA LEU A 409 -11.00 2.50 56.39
C LEU A 409 -12.39 1.89 56.58
N ASP A 410 -13.11 2.26 57.64
CA ASP A 410 -14.44 1.75 57.93
C ASP A 410 -15.47 2.17 56.88
N GLU A 411 -15.42 3.42 56.39
CA GLU A 411 -16.27 3.89 55.30
C GLU A 411 -15.96 3.16 53.99
N THR A 412 -14.68 2.95 53.70
CA THR A 412 -14.24 2.16 52.54
C THR A 412 -14.81 0.74 52.59
N MET A 413 -14.72 0.07 53.74
CA MET A 413 -15.27 -1.29 53.91
C MET A 413 -16.79 -1.31 53.82
N HIS A 414 -17.47 -0.30 54.36
CA HIS A 414 -18.93 -0.16 54.23
C HIS A 414 -19.38 -0.11 52.76
N LEU A 415 -18.66 0.61 51.89
CA LEU A 415 -18.94 0.65 50.45
C LEU A 415 -18.79 -0.70 49.75
N THR A 416 -17.96 -1.59 50.29
CA THR A 416 -17.78 -2.95 49.74
C THR A 416 -18.81 -3.95 50.26
N GLY A 417 -19.46 -3.65 51.39
CA GLY A 417 -20.33 -4.59 52.11
C GLY A 417 -19.59 -5.59 53.01
N ILE A 418 -18.28 -5.43 53.20
CA ILE A 418 -17.45 -6.31 54.04
C ILE A 418 -17.66 -5.94 55.52
N LYS A 419 -17.90 -6.95 56.36
CA LYS A 419 -18.12 -6.79 57.81
C LYS A 419 -16.85 -7.11 58.60
N LYS A 420 -16.72 -6.54 59.79
CA LYS A 420 -15.64 -6.90 60.75
C LYS A 420 -15.77 -8.37 61.17
N PRO A 421 -14.67 -9.06 61.47
CA PRO A 421 -13.28 -8.59 61.44
C PRO A 421 -12.69 -8.50 60.02
N TYR A 422 -11.78 -7.54 59.79
CA TYR A 422 -11.15 -7.33 58.49
C TYR A 422 -9.77 -7.99 58.36
N GLU A 423 -9.07 -8.16 59.49
CA GLU A 423 -7.69 -8.63 59.49
C GLU A 423 -7.59 -10.04 58.92
N GLY A 424 -6.63 -10.26 58.01
CA GLY A 424 -6.47 -11.54 57.30
C GLY A 424 -7.44 -11.79 56.15
N TYR A 425 -8.50 -11.00 55.97
CA TYR A 425 -9.55 -11.25 54.97
C TYR A 425 -9.28 -10.67 53.58
N PHE A 426 -8.04 -10.30 53.27
CA PHE A 426 -7.65 -9.76 51.96
C PHE A 426 -6.45 -10.52 51.44
N TRP A 427 -6.63 -11.16 50.29
CA TRP A 427 -5.61 -12.02 49.71
C TRP A 427 -4.42 -11.18 49.24
N PRO A 428 -3.18 -11.50 49.64
CA PRO A 428 -1.98 -10.86 49.14
C PRO A 428 -1.72 -11.31 47.69
N ASP A 429 -1.71 -10.35 46.75
CA ASP A 429 -1.39 -10.58 45.34
C ASP A 429 -1.08 -9.26 44.62
N THR A 430 -0.67 -9.35 43.36
CA THR A 430 -0.60 -8.22 42.44
C THR A 430 -1.96 -8.00 41.77
N TYR A 431 -2.59 -6.87 42.11
CA TYR A 431 -3.85 -6.44 41.52
C TYR A 431 -3.60 -5.42 40.42
N GLN A 432 -4.11 -5.72 39.22
CA GLN A 432 -4.22 -4.72 38.17
C GLN A 432 -5.35 -3.75 38.52
N ILE A 433 -5.04 -2.46 38.48
CA ILE A 433 -5.98 -1.36 38.74
C ILE A 433 -6.06 -0.46 37.51
N ASN A 434 -7.25 0.03 37.21
CA ASN A 434 -7.42 1.08 36.22
C ASN A 434 -7.28 2.43 36.89
N TYR A 435 -6.77 3.43 36.16
CA TYR A 435 -6.69 4.79 36.67
C TYR A 435 -8.10 5.32 36.97
N GLY A 436 -8.31 5.75 38.21
CA GLY A 436 -9.60 6.21 38.72
C GLY A 436 -10.43 5.12 39.42
N ASP A 437 -9.96 3.88 39.49
CA ASP A 437 -10.56 2.84 40.34
C ASP A 437 -10.62 3.30 41.81
N SER A 438 -11.61 2.84 42.57
CA SER A 438 -11.68 3.18 44.00
C SER A 438 -10.85 2.22 44.85
N VAL A 439 -10.31 2.70 45.97
CA VAL A 439 -9.66 1.85 47.00
C VAL A 439 -10.60 0.71 47.44
N ALA A 440 -11.90 1.01 47.59
CA ALA A 440 -12.94 0.02 47.90
C ALA A 440 -13.01 -1.12 46.86
N SER A 441 -12.84 -0.82 45.57
CA SER A 441 -12.87 -1.84 44.52
C SER A 441 -11.73 -2.87 44.65
N VAL A 442 -10.53 -2.41 45.05
CA VAL A 442 -9.36 -3.28 45.27
C VAL A 442 -9.61 -4.20 46.46
N PHE A 443 -10.07 -3.64 47.58
CA PHE A 443 -10.42 -4.46 48.76
C PHE A 443 -11.53 -5.46 48.48
N LYS A 444 -12.55 -5.09 47.70
CA LYS A 444 -13.62 -6.02 47.30
C LYS A 444 -13.06 -7.22 46.53
N ARG A 445 -12.18 -6.99 45.54
CA ARG A 445 -11.53 -8.06 44.77
C ARG A 445 -10.64 -8.93 45.66
N ALA A 446 -9.81 -8.30 46.51
CA ALA A 446 -8.93 -9.02 47.41
C ALA A 446 -9.69 -9.87 48.44
N HIS A 447 -10.85 -9.38 48.90
CA HIS A 447 -11.72 -10.13 49.79
C HIS A 447 -12.38 -11.32 49.11
N GLN A 448 -12.92 -11.12 47.90
CA GLN A 448 -13.50 -12.21 47.11
C GLN A 448 -12.50 -13.33 46.87
N MET A 449 -11.27 -12.98 46.50
CA MET A 449 -10.20 -13.95 46.29
C MET A 449 -9.81 -14.67 47.59
N MET A 450 -9.74 -13.96 48.72
CA MET A 450 -9.47 -14.59 50.02
C MET A 450 -10.56 -15.60 50.39
N GLN A 451 -11.83 -15.23 50.22
CA GLN A 451 -12.97 -16.12 50.53
C GLN A 451 -12.93 -17.40 49.69
N GLU A 452 -12.62 -17.27 48.40
CA GLU A 452 -12.46 -18.41 47.49
C GLU A 452 -11.31 -19.32 47.95
N LYS A 453 -10.11 -18.75 48.16
CA LYS A 453 -8.93 -19.52 48.59
C LYS A 453 -9.13 -20.20 49.93
N LEU A 454 -9.70 -19.49 50.90
CA LEU A 454 -10.03 -20.01 52.21
C LEU A 454 -11.05 -21.16 52.12
N GLY A 455 -12.08 -21.00 51.29
CA GLY A 455 -13.09 -22.03 51.05
C GLY A 455 -12.49 -23.31 50.46
N ILE A 456 -11.64 -23.19 49.44
CA ILE A 456 -10.97 -24.32 48.79
C ILE A 456 -10.07 -25.07 49.79
N GLU A 457 -9.19 -24.35 50.48
CA GLU A 457 -8.26 -24.94 51.45
C GLU A 457 -9.01 -25.56 52.65
N TRP A 458 -10.09 -24.92 53.12
CA TRP A 458 -10.91 -25.48 54.19
C TRP A 458 -11.65 -26.75 53.78
N GLN A 459 -12.13 -26.85 52.53
CA GLN A 459 -12.73 -28.08 52.02
C GLN A 459 -11.71 -29.22 51.91
N GLY A 460 -10.48 -28.90 51.49
CA GLY A 460 -9.38 -29.86 51.34
C GLY A 460 -8.67 -30.25 52.63
N ARG A 461 -8.97 -29.59 53.75
CA ARG A 461 -8.23 -29.69 55.02
C ARG A 461 -8.11 -31.11 55.58
N ASP A 462 -7.10 -31.32 56.43
CA ASP A 462 -6.97 -32.57 57.19
C ASP A 462 -8.18 -32.80 58.12
N LYS A 463 -8.79 -34.00 58.09
CA LYS A 463 -9.99 -34.30 58.89
C LYS A 463 -9.76 -34.29 60.40
N ALA A 464 -8.51 -34.40 60.84
CA ALA A 464 -8.11 -34.45 62.24
C ALA A 464 -7.81 -33.07 62.87
N LEU A 465 -8.02 -31.97 62.14
CA LEU A 465 -7.79 -30.62 62.67
C LEU A 465 -8.76 -30.31 63.82
N ASN A 466 -8.23 -29.81 64.93
CA ASN A 466 -9.02 -29.34 66.08
C ASN A 466 -9.35 -27.84 65.97
N LEU A 467 -9.75 -27.40 64.77
CA LEU A 467 -10.23 -26.04 64.48
C LEU A 467 -11.73 -26.09 64.20
N LYS A 468 -12.47 -25.10 64.69
CA LYS A 468 -13.94 -25.09 64.60
C LYS A 468 -14.46 -24.69 63.23
N ASN A 469 -13.77 -23.77 62.56
CA ASN A 469 -14.18 -23.19 61.29
C ASN A 469 -12.97 -22.64 60.51
N ALA A 470 -13.23 -22.20 59.28
CA ALA A 470 -12.22 -21.63 58.41
C ALA A 470 -11.60 -20.34 58.99
N ASP A 471 -12.36 -19.57 59.79
CA ASP A 471 -11.85 -18.36 60.43
C ASP A 471 -10.75 -18.69 61.46
N GLU A 472 -10.91 -19.71 62.30
CA GLU A 472 -9.85 -20.17 63.21
C GLU A 472 -8.60 -20.65 62.45
N ALA A 473 -8.78 -21.25 61.27
CA ALA A 473 -7.66 -21.63 60.41
C ALA A 473 -6.94 -20.44 59.81
N LEU A 474 -7.67 -19.39 59.42
CA LEU A 474 -7.10 -18.12 58.97
C LEU A 474 -6.31 -17.43 60.09
N VAL A 475 -6.82 -17.44 61.32
CA VAL A 475 -6.10 -16.93 62.50
C VAL A 475 -4.78 -17.68 62.67
N LEU A 476 -4.81 -19.01 62.65
CA LEU A 476 -3.60 -19.83 62.76
C LEU A 476 -2.61 -19.56 61.61
N ALA A 477 -3.12 -19.46 60.37
CA ALA A 477 -2.30 -19.14 59.20
C ALA A 477 -1.57 -17.80 59.37
N SER A 478 -2.22 -16.78 59.94
CA SER A 478 -1.59 -15.48 60.19
C SER A 478 -0.48 -15.51 61.25
N LEU A 479 -0.58 -16.41 62.23
CA LEU A 479 0.51 -16.64 63.18
C LEU A 479 1.69 -17.33 62.50
N ILE A 480 1.42 -18.33 61.66
CA ILE A 480 2.45 -19.06 60.91
C ILE A 480 3.20 -18.12 59.94
N GLU A 481 2.46 -17.28 59.20
CA GLU A 481 3.02 -16.33 58.24
C GLU A 481 4.03 -15.38 58.91
N LYS A 482 3.70 -14.89 60.10
CA LYS A 482 4.57 -13.99 60.85
C LYS A 482 5.74 -14.68 61.57
N GLU A 483 5.69 -16.00 61.73
CA GLU A 483 6.72 -16.74 62.47
C GLU A 483 7.93 -17.09 61.59
N THR A 484 7.72 -17.41 60.31
CA THR A 484 8.82 -17.79 59.40
C THR A 484 8.57 -17.39 57.95
N ALA A 485 9.64 -16.92 57.30
CA ALA A 485 9.67 -16.76 55.85
C ALA A 485 9.98 -18.09 55.11
N HIS A 486 10.47 -19.12 55.80
CA HIS A 486 10.82 -20.40 55.19
C HIS A 486 9.59 -21.30 54.99
N ASN A 487 9.12 -21.40 53.75
CA ASN A 487 7.92 -22.18 53.41
C ASN A 487 7.97 -23.65 53.84
N GLU A 488 9.15 -24.28 53.83
CA GLU A 488 9.34 -25.68 54.24
C GLU A 488 9.10 -25.93 55.74
N GLU A 489 9.19 -24.88 56.56
CA GLU A 489 9.00 -24.98 58.01
C GLU A 489 7.57 -24.67 58.44
N LYS A 490 6.79 -23.97 57.60
CA LYS A 490 5.42 -23.53 57.90
C LYS A 490 4.53 -24.69 58.36
N SER A 491 4.58 -25.85 57.70
CA SER A 491 3.81 -27.04 58.10
C SER A 491 4.26 -27.63 59.45
N LYS A 492 5.57 -27.57 59.78
CA LYS A 492 6.10 -28.04 61.06
C LYS A 492 5.70 -27.11 62.21
N ILE A 493 5.77 -25.80 61.99
CA ILE A 493 5.31 -24.78 62.94
C ILE A 493 3.80 -24.91 63.17
N ALA A 494 3.02 -25.06 62.10
CA ALA A 494 1.58 -25.34 62.18
C ALA A 494 1.29 -26.58 63.05
N GLY A 495 2.05 -27.66 62.86
CA GLY A 495 1.98 -28.85 63.69
C GLY A 495 2.23 -28.59 65.18
N VAL A 496 3.22 -27.75 65.52
CA VAL A 496 3.50 -27.39 66.91
C VAL A 496 2.34 -26.60 67.51
N PHE A 497 1.82 -25.59 66.82
CA PHE A 497 0.67 -24.82 67.28
C PHE A 497 -0.56 -25.71 67.46
N MET A 498 -0.85 -26.59 66.50
CA MET A 498 -1.99 -27.49 66.56
C MET A 498 -1.91 -28.45 67.77
N ARG A 499 -0.72 -29.01 68.03
CA ARG A 499 -0.49 -29.86 69.22
C ARG A 499 -0.60 -29.09 70.53
N ARG A 500 -0.13 -27.84 70.57
CA ARG A 500 -0.31 -26.97 71.75
C ARG A 500 -1.78 -26.68 72.02
N LEU A 501 -2.55 -26.34 70.97
CA LEU A 501 -3.99 -26.14 71.07
C LEU A 501 -4.70 -27.39 71.61
N LYS A 502 -4.39 -28.57 71.05
CA LYS A 502 -4.96 -29.85 71.50
C LYS A 502 -4.67 -30.17 72.97
N LYS A 503 -3.50 -29.77 73.48
CA LYS A 503 -3.08 -29.95 74.89
C LYS A 503 -3.51 -28.83 75.83
N GLY A 504 -4.24 -27.81 75.35
CA GLY A 504 -4.59 -26.63 76.15
C GLY A 504 -3.37 -25.81 76.61
N MET A 505 -2.26 -25.91 75.88
CA MET A 505 -1.06 -25.11 76.10
C MET A 505 -1.23 -23.72 75.49
N ARG A 506 -0.56 -22.72 76.07
CA ARG A 506 -0.44 -21.39 75.47
C ARG A 506 0.40 -21.44 74.20
N LEU A 507 0.07 -20.65 73.18
CA LEU A 507 0.81 -20.66 71.92
C LEU A 507 2.17 -19.96 72.02
N GLN A 508 2.26 -18.90 72.83
CA GLN A 508 3.52 -18.19 73.13
C GLN A 508 4.31 -17.81 71.87
N THR A 509 3.64 -17.12 70.94
CA THR A 509 4.22 -16.63 69.69
C THR A 509 4.40 -15.12 69.75
N ASP A 510 5.62 -14.67 69.49
CA ASP A 510 6.03 -13.27 69.53
C ASP A 510 5.23 -12.38 68.56
N PRO A 511 4.96 -12.79 67.30
CA PRO A 511 4.07 -12.09 66.39
C PRO A 511 2.74 -11.59 66.98
N SER A 512 2.10 -12.41 67.80
CA SER A 512 0.81 -12.05 68.42
C SER A 512 0.93 -10.89 69.41
N VAL A 513 2.07 -10.78 70.11
CA VAL A 513 2.39 -9.69 71.03
C VAL A 513 2.80 -8.45 70.25
N VAL A 514 3.58 -8.60 69.18
CA VAL A 514 3.96 -7.49 68.28
C VAL A 514 2.71 -6.83 67.71
N TYR A 515 1.76 -7.62 67.20
CA TYR A 515 0.48 -7.11 66.72
C TYR A 515 -0.31 -6.39 67.83
N ALA A 516 -0.35 -6.95 69.04
CA ALA A 516 -1.04 -6.34 70.18
C ALA A 516 -0.45 -4.99 70.62
N LEU A 517 0.85 -4.79 70.46
CA LEU A 517 1.55 -3.55 70.82
C LEU A 517 1.36 -2.45 69.76
N GLY A 518 1.14 -2.82 68.51
CA GLY A 518 1.00 -1.87 67.40
C GLY A 518 2.19 -0.91 67.34
N SER A 519 1.91 0.40 67.35
CA SER A 519 2.91 1.48 67.27
C SER A 519 3.89 1.55 68.47
N ARG A 520 3.60 0.83 69.57
CA ARG A 520 4.49 0.75 70.73
C ARG A 520 5.68 -0.18 70.49
N TYR A 521 5.60 -1.09 69.53
CA TYR A 521 6.71 -1.97 69.17
C TYR A 521 7.83 -1.17 68.48
N LYS A 522 9.07 -1.32 68.97
CA LYS A 522 10.26 -0.58 68.47
C LYS A 522 11.35 -1.50 67.89
N GLY A 523 10.97 -2.69 67.42
CA GLY A 523 11.89 -3.63 66.74
C GLY A 523 12.44 -4.77 67.62
N SER A 524 12.24 -4.73 68.94
CA SER A 524 12.59 -5.85 69.85
C SER A 524 11.57 -5.98 70.98
N LEU A 525 11.27 -7.20 71.40
CA LEU A 525 10.38 -7.47 72.54
C LEU A 525 11.17 -7.55 73.85
N SER A 526 10.78 -6.75 74.84
CA SER A 526 11.29 -6.84 76.20
C SER A 526 10.51 -7.87 77.03
N LYS A 527 11.07 -8.30 78.18
CA LYS A 527 10.35 -9.16 79.12
C LYS A 527 9.08 -8.51 79.70
N GLN A 528 8.99 -7.18 79.71
CA GLN A 528 7.80 -6.45 80.18
C GLN A 528 6.69 -6.50 79.13
N ASP A 529 7.05 -6.43 77.84
CA ASP A 529 6.09 -6.52 76.72
C ASP A 529 5.33 -7.84 76.73
N LEU A 530 6.00 -8.96 77.05
CA LEU A 530 5.38 -10.27 77.17
C LEU A 530 4.32 -10.36 78.30
N LYS A 531 4.37 -9.44 79.28
CA LYS A 531 3.41 -9.38 80.39
C LYS A 531 2.24 -8.44 80.13
N PHE A 532 2.23 -7.66 79.06
CA PHE A 532 1.14 -6.73 78.73
C PHE A 532 -0.20 -7.46 78.56
N ASN A 533 -1.29 -6.92 79.12
CA ASN A 533 -2.61 -7.55 79.02
C ASN A 533 -3.29 -7.16 77.71
N SER A 534 -3.42 -8.12 76.80
CA SER A 534 -4.20 -7.99 75.57
C SER A 534 -4.78 -9.36 75.21
N PRO A 535 -6.00 -9.45 74.64
CA PRO A 535 -6.56 -10.71 74.19
C PRO A 535 -5.74 -11.36 73.06
N TYR A 536 -4.88 -10.60 72.37
CA TYR A 536 -3.95 -11.13 71.37
C TYR A 536 -2.64 -11.69 71.98
N ASN A 537 -2.36 -11.43 73.26
CA ASN A 537 -1.13 -11.90 73.90
C ASN A 537 -1.22 -13.40 74.25
N THR A 538 -0.70 -14.24 73.36
CA THR A 538 -0.68 -15.70 73.52
C THR A 538 0.30 -16.20 74.59
N TYR A 539 1.06 -15.34 75.27
CA TYR A 539 1.80 -15.69 76.49
C TYR A 539 0.93 -15.68 77.74
N ARG A 540 -0.19 -14.95 77.71
CA ARG A 540 -1.11 -14.81 78.85
C ARG A 540 -2.37 -15.65 78.68
N HIS A 541 -2.92 -15.66 77.48
CA HIS A 541 -4.17 -16.35 77.15
C HIS A 541 -3.92 -17.68 76.44
N LYS A 542 -4.77 -18.68 76.72
CA LYS A 542 -4.76 -19.99 76.03
C LYS A 542 -5.62 -19.90 74.77
N GLY A 543 -5.32 -20.74 73.78
CA GLY A 543 -6.07 -20.77 72.52
C GLY A 543 -5.52 -19.80 71.48
N LEU A 544 -6.29 -19.62 70.40
CA LEU A 544 -6.02 -18.66 69.33
C LEU A 544 -6.38 -17.22 69.78
N PRO A 545 -5.71 -16.20 69.23
CA PRO A 545 -6.16 -14.81 69.41
C PRO A 545 -7.54 -14.55 68.75
N PRO A 546 -8.21 -13.44 69.05
CA PRO A 546 -9.58 -13.18 68.58
C PRO A 546 -9.74 -13.07 67.06
N THR A 547 -8.72 -12.58 66.35
CA THR A 547 -8.69 -12.47 64.88
C THR A 547 -7.28 -12.79 64.37
N ALA A 548 -7.14 -12.88 63.05
CA ALA A 548 -5.84 -12.89 62.42
C ALA A 548 -5.04 -11.62 62.77
N ILE A 549 -3.73 -11.67 62.57
CA ILE A 549 -2.79 -10.59 62.87
C ILE A 549 -2.11 -10.00 61.62
N GLY A 550 -2.60 -10.39 60.43
CA GLY A 550 -2.10 -9.96 59.13
C GLY A 550 -2.68 -10.82 58.01
N SER A 551 -2.45 -10.40 56.77
CA SER A 551 -2.72 -11.18 55.57
C SER A 551 -1.85 -12.43 55.51
N VAL A 552 -2.31 -13.44 54.77
CA VAL A 552 -1.68 -14.76 54.71
C VAL A 552 -1.42 -15.18 53.27
N GLY A 553 -0.25 -15.75 53.02
CA GLY A 553 0.06 -16.37 51.74
C GLY A 553 -0.49 -17.78 51.62
N GLN A 554 -0.42 -18.29 50.39
CA GLN A 554 -0.84 -19.65 50.05
C GLN A 554 -0.12 -20.73 50.88
N ALA A 555 1.17 -20.56 51.15
CA ALA A 555 1.95 -21.54 51.92
C ALA A 555 1.50 -21.62 53.39
N SER A 556 1.22 -20.49 54.03
CA SER A 556 0.77 -20.45 55.42
C SER A 556 -0.67 -20.91 55.58
N LEU A 557 -1.54 -20.52 54.63
CA LEU A 557 -2.93 -20.98 54.60
C LEU A 557 -2.98 -22.50 54.46
N ARG A 558 -2.22 -23.07 53.51
CA ARG A 558 -2.10 -24.52 53.33
C ARG A 558 -1.50 -25.21 54.57
N ALA A 559 -0.45 -24.64 55.17
CA ALA A 559 0.17 -25.21 56.37
C ALA A 559 -0.80 -25.28 57.57
N ALA A 560 -1.69 -24.29 57.72
CA ALA A 560 -2.72 -24.32 58.76
C ALA A 560 -3.75 -25.44 58.55
N MET A 561 -4.05 -25.79 57.29
CA MET A 561 -4.97 -26.88 56.92
C MET A 561 -4.31 -28.27 56.86
N HIS A 562 -2.99 -28.30 56.66
CA HIS A 562 -2.19 -29.53 56.52
C HIS A 562 -0.94 -29.48 57.41
N PRO A 563 -1.11 -29.45 58.74
CA PRO A 563 0.00 -29.39 59.67
C PRO A 563 0.81 -30.70 59.65
N ALA A 564 2.13 -30.60 59.75
CA ALA A 564 2.98 -31.77 59.79
C ALA A 564 2.71 -32.62 61.03
N SER A 565 2.57 -33.93 60.81
CA SER A 565 2.45 -34.92 61.89
C SER A 565 3.72 -34.97 62.75
N GLY A 566 3.62 -35.57 63.94
CA GLY A 566 4.71 -35.69 64.90
C GLY A 566 4.31 -35.28 66.31
N ASP A 567 5.30 -35.06 67.16
CA ASP A 567 5.14 -34.89 68.61
C ASP A 567 5.92 -33.69 69.18
N THR A 568 6.47 -32.83 68.32
CA THR A 568 7.19 -31.63 68.73
C THR A 568 6.25 -30.58 69.32
N LEU A 569 6.64 -29.96 70.43
CA LEU A 569 5.86 -28.95 71.15
C LEU A 569 6.57 -27.60 71.27
N TYR A 570 7.83 -27.52 70.85
CA TYR A 570 8.65 -26.34 70.99
C TYR A 570 9.47 -26.15 69.72
N PHE A 571 9.73 -24.90 69.36
CA PHE A 571 10.68 -24.52 68.34
C PHE A 571 11.42 -23.26 68.77
N VAL A 572 12.62 -23.05 68.25
CA VAL A 572 13.42 -21.85 68.48
C VAL A 572 14.12 -21.48 67.18
N ALA A 573 14.12 -20.19 66.83
CA ALA A 573 14.82 -19.69 65.66
C ALA A 573 16.35 -19.88 65.82
N LYS A 574 17.02 -20.20 64.73
CA LYS A 574 18.47 -20.27 64.59
C LYS A 574 18.99 -18.99 63.95
N LYS A 575 20.30 -18.76 64.01
CA LYS A 575 20.95 -17.59 63.37
C LYS A 575 20.83 -17.58 61.83
N ASP A 576 20.58 -18.73 61.22
CA ASP A 576 20.39 -18.88 59.77
C ASP A 576 18.94 -18.61 59.29
N GLY A 577 18.02 -18.26 60.21
CA GLY A 577 16.61 -18.00 59.91
C GLY A 577 15.70 -19.23 60.00
N SER A 578 16.25 -20.45 60.05
CA SER A 578 15.49 -21.69 60.23
C SER A 578 15.16 -21.99 61.71
N HIS A 579 14.41 -23.04 61.98
CA HIS A 579 13.96 -23.41 63.32
C HIS A 579 14.48 -24.78 63.79
N ALA A 580 14.77 -24.88 65.09
CA ALA A 580 15.11 -26.14 65.75
C ALA A 580 13.91 -26.63 66.59
N PHE A 581 13.31 -27.75 66.19
CA PHE A 581 12.12 -28.32 66.84
C PHE A 581 12.48 -29.28 67.98
N ALA A 582 11.66 -29.34 69.02
CA ALA A 582 11.87 -30.18 70.20
C ALA A 582 10.55 -30.74 70.77
N LYS A 583 10.62 -31.98 71.28
CA LYS A 583 9.48 -32.68 71.90
C LYS A 583 9.24 -32.23 73.33
N THR A 584 10.32 -32.00 74.08
CA THR A 584 10.28 -31.66 75.51
C THR A 584 10.91 -30.30 75.78
N TYR A 585 10.52 -29.68 76.90
CA TYR A 585 11.11 -28.41 77.34
C TYR A 585 12.61 -28.52 77.64
N LYS A 586 13.07 -29.67 78.17
CA LYS A 586 14.50 -29.94 78.40
C LYS A 586 15.29 -29.88 77.09
N GLN A 587 14.80 -30.53 76.03
CA GLN A 587 15.42 -30.49 74.70
C GLN A 587 15.37 -29.08 74.09
N HIS A 588 14.28 -28.35 74.28
CA HIS A 588 14.17 -26.96 73.83
C HIS A 588 15.20 -26.04 74.50
N ARG A 589 15.44 -26.18 75.82
CA ARG A 589 16.51 -25.43 76.52
C ARG A 589 17.90 -25.73 75.98
N LEU A 590 18.16 -26.98 75.58
CA LEU A 590 19.42 -27.34 74.91
C LEU A 590 19.52 -26.68 73.53
N ASN A 591 18.45 -26.66 72.73
CA ASN A 591 18.42 -25.95 71.45
C ASN A 591 18.68 -24.44 71.63
N ILE A 592 18.06 -23.79 72.64
CA ILE A 592 18.34 -22.37 72.95
C ILE A 592 19.83 -22.15 73.25
N LYS A 593 20.44 -23.00 74.09
CA LYS A 593 21.87 -22.88 74.43
C LYS A 593 22.78 -23.14 73.21
N LYS A 594 22.36 -24.00 72.27
CA LYS A 594 23.14 -24.35 71.08
C LYS A 594 23.09 -23.30 69.97
N TYR A 595 21.92 -22.67 69.78
CA TYR A 595 21.69 -21.82 68.60
C TYR A 595 21.59 -20.32 68.91
N LEU A 596 21.24 -19.92 70.15
CA LEU A 596 21.05 -18.50 70.54
C LEU A 596 22.10 -17.96 71.51
N LYS A 597 22.79 -18.82 72.26
CA LYS A 597 23.97 -18.47 73.05
C LYS A 597 25.21 -18.93 72.29
#